data_AF-A0A438PS05-F1
#
_entry.id   AF-A0A438PS05-F1
#
_cell.length_a   1.000
_cell.length_b   1.000
_cell.length_c   1.000
_cell.angle_alpha   90.00
_cell.angle_beta   90.00
_cell.angle_gamma   90.00
#
_symmetry.space_group_name_H-M   'P 1'
#
loop_
_entity.id
_entity.type
_entity.pdbx_description
1 polymer ?
#
loop_
_entity_poly.entity_id
_entity_poly.type
_entity_poly.pdbx_seq_one_letter_code
_entity_poly.pdbx_strand_id
1 'polypeptide(L)'
;MMRSVAFKTNGLLKAFNKHNELIYQKEIHEQNTTQKLELTTRNYYEFNGVKFGVCKGESVLEMQDYPKNLNFSRLNVMSLNDCVLFGKEPQDKDQKELVKEFLKVYDKNIEKGFYYLEPPFFKEKESELLKMRFETNDRS
;
A
#
# COMPACT_ATOMS: atom_id res chain seq x y z
N MET A 1 14.97 -5.97 0.41
CA MET A 1 13.97 -7.08 0.43
C MET A 1 13.15 -6.88 -0.83
N MET A 2 12.89 -7.93 -1.59
CA MET A 2 12.26 -7.80 -2.90
C MET A 2 10.87 -8.45 -2.93
N ARG A 3 10.00 -7.95 -3.80
CA ARG A 3 8.70 -8.56 -4.09
C ARG A 3 8.57 -8.80 -5.60
N SER A 4 7.96 -9.93 -5.97
CA SER A 4 7.62 -10.21 -7.37
C SER A 4 6.48 -9.30 -7.82
N VAL A 5 6.64 -8.67 -8.99
CA VAL A 5 5.66 -7.79 -9.63
C VAL A 5 5.30 -8.34 -11.00
N ALA A 6 4.02 -8.41 -11.34
CA ALA A 6 3.52 -8.91 -12.61
C ALA A 6 3.61 -7.87 -13.73
N PHE A 7 4.07 -8.30 -14.90
CA PHE A 7 4.14 -7.52 -16.14
C PHE A 7 3.39 -8.26 -17.23
N LYS A 8 2.22 -7.75 -17.61
CA LYS A 8 1.34 -8.38 -18.60
C LYS A 8 1.79 -8.12 -20.04
N THR A 9 2.51 -7.03 -20.26
CA THR A 9 3.04 -6.64 -21.58
C THR A 9 4.56 -6.50 -21.53
N ASN A 10 5.20 -6.45 -22.69
CA ASN A 10 6.59 -5.99 -22.79
C ASN A 10 6.65 -4.45 -22.64
N GLY A 11 7.86 -3.93 -22.39
CA GLY A 11 8.06 -2.50 -22.22
C GLY A 11 9.30 -2.14 -21.42
N LEU A 12 9.47 -0.84 -21.16
CA LEU A 12 10.60 -0.31 -20.42
C LEU A 12 10.20 -0.04 -18.96
N LEU A 13 10.78 -0.79 -18.04
CA LEU A 13 10.71 -0.54 -16.61
C LEU A 13 11.75 0.51 -16.23
N LYS A 14 11.31 1.57 -15.56
CA LYS A 14 12.16 2.63 -15.04
C LYS A 14 11.97 2.74 -13.53
N ALA A 15 13.00 3.15 -12.80
CA ALA A 15 12.86 3.58 -11.42
C ALA A 15 13.39 5.00 -11.25
N PHE A 16 12.67 5.78 -10.46
CA PHE A 16 12.96 7.17 -10.19
C PHE A 16 13.11 7.40 -8.71
N ASN A 17 14.01 8.30 -8.31
CA ASN A 17 14.10 8.74 -6.92
C ASN A 17 13.02 9.80 -6.59
N LYS A 18 13.05 10.32 -5.36
CA LYS A 18 12.09 11.33 -4.88
C LYS A 18 12.14 12.68 -5.62
N HIS A 19 13.22 12.93 -6.35
CA HIS A 19 13.45 14.14 -7.14
C HIS A 19 13.11 13.93 -8.63
N ASN A 20 12.48 12.81 -8.99
CA ASN A 20 12.19 12.40 -10.36
C ASN A 20 13.44 12.15 -11.22
N GLU A 21 14.59 11.87 -10.62
CA GLU A 21 15.80 11.49 -11.34
C GLU A 21 15.76 9.98 -11.63
N LEU A 22 16.04 9.59 -12.87
CA LEU A 22 16.12 8.20 -13.29
C LEU A 22 17.33 7.53 -12.62
N ILE A 23 17.10 6.47 -11.85
CA ILE A 23 18.15 5.74 -11.13
C ILE A 23 18.32 4.30 -11.61
N TYR A 24 17.37 3.80 -12.38
CA TYR A 24 17.39 2.44 -12.93
C TYR A 24 16.50 2.35 -14.17
N GLN A 25 16.92 1.55 -15.14
CA GLN A 25 16.08 1.16 -16.27
C GLN A 25 16.38 -0.28 -16.70
N LYS A 26 15.33 -0.99 -17.14
CA LYS A 26 15.43 -2.36 -17.66
C LYS A 26 14.29 -2.62 -18.65
N GLU A 27 14.63 -3.23 -19.78
CA GLU A 27 13.63 -3.70 -20.73
C GLU A 27 13.04 -5.05 -20.28
N ILE A 28 11.72 -5.17 -20.38
CA ILE A 28 10.95 -6.40 -20.17
C ILE A 28 10.53 -6.89 -21.54
N HIS A 29 11.21 -7.93 -22.05
CA HIS A 29 10.97 -8.43 -23.41
C HIS A 29 9.76 -9.39 -23.50
N GLU A 30 9.48 -10.12 -22.43
CA GLU A 30 8.43 -11.14 -22.39
C GLU A 30 7.14 -10.61 -21.78
N GLN A 31 6.01 -11.05 -22.33
CA GLN A 31 4.67 -10.79 -21.78
C GLN A 31 4.35 -11.78 -20.66
N ASN A 32 3.42 -11.41 -19.77
CA ASN A 32 2.97 -12.22 -18.64
C ASN A 32 4.12 -12.76 -17.78
N THR A 33 5.15 -11.94 -17.56
CA THR A 33 6.30 -12.27 -16.73
C THR A 33 6.18 -11.67 -15.33
N THR A 34 7.05 -12.09 -14.42
CA THR A 34 7.19 -11.44 -13.11
C THR A 34 8.63 -11.02 -12.89
N GLN A 35 8.85 -9.87 -12.24
CA GLN A 35 10.19 -9.40 -11.88
C GLN A 35 10.25 -9.14 -10.38
N LYS A 36 11.34 -9.55 -9.75
CA LYS A 36 11.63 -9.18 -8.36
C LYS A 36 12.13 -7.73 -8.34
N LEU A 37 11.40 -6.86 -7.63
CA LEU A 37 11.75 -5.45 -7.45
C LEU A 37 11.95 -5.14 -5.97
N GLU A 38 12.83 -4.19 -5.67
CA GLU A 38 13.04 -3.72 -4.30
C GLU A 38 11.80 -2.96 -3.82
N LEU A 39 11.55 -3.03 -2.51
CA LEU A 39 10.49 -2.24 -1.90
C LEU A 39 10.77 -0.75 -2.05
N THR A 40 9.74 0.01 -2.36
CA THR A 40 9.83 1.46 -2.51
C THR A 40 9.50 2.18 -1.21
N THR A 41 10.20 3.29 -0.96
CA THR A 41 9.91 4.17 0.17
C THR A 41 9.77 5.61 -0.29
N ARG A 42 10.84 6.15 -0.88
CA ARG A 42 10.91 7.50 -1.45
C ARG A 42 11.08 7.51 -2.97
N ASN A 43 11.43 6.36 -3.54
CA ASN A 43 11.50 6.10 -4.98
C ASN A 43 10.18 5.52 -5.50
N TYR A 44 10.02 5.43 -6.80
CA TYR A 44 8.91 4.74 -7.47
C TYR A 44 9.37 4.09 -8.76
N TYR A 45 8.56 3.17 -9.28
CA TYR A 45 8.75 2.57 -10.59
C TYR A 45 7.75 3.15 -11.59
N GLU A 46 8.13 3.15 -12.86
CA GLU A 46 7.26 3.46 -13.99
C GLU A 46 7.40 2.38 -15.05
N PHE A 47 6.28 1.89 -15.55
CA PHE A 47 6.25 0.92 -16.65
C PHE A 47 5.15 1.31 -17.64
N ASN A 48 5.50 1.52 -18.90
CA ASN A 48 4.58 1.97 -19.96
C ASN A 48 3.70 3.17 -19.53
N GLY A 49 4.30 4.13 -18.82
CA GLY A 49 3.62 5.35 -18.33
C GLY A 49 2.82 5.17 -17.04
N VAL A 50 2.70 3.94 -16.50
CA VAL A 50 2.04 3.68 -15.23
C VAL A 50 3.06 3.79 -14.09
N LYS A 51 2.83 4.71 -13.15
CA LYS A 51 3.63 4.87 -11.93
C LYS A 51 3.08 3.98 -10.81
N PHE A 52 3.97 3.32 -10.07
CA PHE A 52 3.60 2.44 -8.98
C PHE A 52 4.72 2.33 -7.93
N GLY A 53 4.34 1.93 -6.73
CA GLY A 53 5.25 1.52 -5.66
C GLY A 53 5.31 0.00 -5.54
N VAL A 54 6.20 -0.48 -4.67
CA VAL A 54 6.31 -1.87 -4.26
C VAL A 54 6.35 -1.91 -2.73
N CYS A 55 5.28 -2.39 -2.09
CA CYS A 55 5.25 -2.62 -0.64
C CYS A 55 5.39 -4.11 -0.31
N LYS A 56 5.59 -4.42 0.98
CA LYS A 56 5.50 -5.80 1.48
C LYS A 56 4.11 -6.38 1.22
N GLY A 57 4.00 -7.68 1.36
CA GLY A 57 2.76 -8.42 1.23
C GLY A 57 2.99 -9.77 0.58
N GLU A 58 1.97 -10.60 0.63
CA GLU A 58 1.97 -11.94 0.07
C GLU A 58 1.65 -11.90 -1.44
N SER A 59 2.08 -12.93 -2.16
CA SER A 59 1.85 -13.10 -3.60
C SER A 59 2.47 -12.01 -4.49
N VAL A 60 2.28 -12.18 -5.81
CA VAL A 60 2.78 -11.29 -6.87
C VAL A 60 1.97 -10.00 -6.88
N LEU A 61 2.64 -8.86 -6.85
CA LEU A 61 2.01 -7.54 -6.92
C LEU A 61 1.57 -7.20 -8.34
N GLU A 62 0.34 -6.73 -8.49
CA GLU A 62 -0.16 -6.08 -9.70
C GLU A 62 0.13 -4.59 -9.58
N MET A 63 0.77 -4.01 -10.59
CA MET A 63 1.22 -2.61 -10.54
C MET A 63 0.08 -1.61 -10.27
N GLN A 64 -1.14 -1.93 -10.73
CA GLN A 64 -2.32 -1.09 -10.55
C GLN A 64 -2.87 -1.10 -9.12
N ASP A 65 -2.60 -2.13 -8.34
CA ASP A 65 -3.10 -2.26 -6.97
C ASP A 65 -2.31 -1.38 -5.99
N TYR A 66 -1.14 -0.85 -6.38
CA TYR A 66 -0.30 0.01 -5.52
C TYR A 66 0.32 1.22 -6.26
N PRO A 67 -0.52 2.17 -6.72
CA PRO A 67 -0.09 3.28 -7.58
C PRO A 67 0.78 4.34 -6.88
N LYS A 68 0.78 4.38 -5.54
CA LYS A 68 1.58 5.33 -4.75
C LYS A 68 2.14 4.66 -3.49
N ASN A 69 3.27 5.17 -2.99
CA ASN A 69 3.82 4.72 -1.71
C ASN A 69 2.93 5.21 -0.56
N LEU A 70 2.25 4.29 0.11
CA LEU A 70 1.53 4.55 1.33
C LEU A 70 2.44 4.42 2.55
N ASN A 71 2.14 5.18 3.61
CA ASN A 71 2.79 5.10 4.90
C ASN A 71 1.80 5.55 5.98
N PHE A 72 1.48 4.66 6.92
CA PHE A 72 0.46 4.92 7.94
C PHE A 72 1.03 5.34 9.29
N SER A 73 2.30 5.76 9.37
CA SER A 73 2.92 6.23 10.63
C SER A 73 2.16 7.39 11.27
N ARG A 74 1.55 8.26 10.45
CA ARG A 74 0.76 9.42 10.89
C ARG A 74 -0.74 9.14 11.03
N LEU A 75 -1.19 7.91 10.76
CA LEU A 75 -2.61 7.57 10.89
C LEU A 75 -3.00 7.53 12.37
N ASN A 76 -3.97 8.34 12.74
CA ASN A 76 -4.58 8.32 14.06
C ASN A 76 -5.64 7.22 14.13
N VAL A 77 -5.41 6.23 14.99
CA VAL A 77 -6.30 5.07 15.13
C VAL A 77 -7.64 5.44 15.76
N MET A 78 -7.70 6.49 16.59
CA MET A 78 -8.98 6.99 17.12
C MET A 78 -9.88 7.46 15.96
N SER A 79 -9.32 8.25 15.04
CA SER A 79 -10.04 8.75 13.87
C SER A 79 -10.49 7.61 12.94
N LEU A 80 -9.66 6.57 12.78
CA LEU A 80 -10.04 5.36 12.05
C LEU A 80 -11.19 4.62 12.75
N ASN A 81 -11.09 4.44 14.07
CA ASN A 81 -12.12 3.75 14.86
C ASN A 81 -13.47 4.49 14.80
N ASP A 82 -13.46 5.81 14.96
CA ASP A 82 -14.68 6.63 14.89
C ASP A 82 -15.31 6.58 13.49
N CYS A 83 -14.49 6.57 12.44
CA CYS A 83 -14.96 6.42 11.07
C CYS A 83 -15.62 5.05 10.85
N VAL A 84 -15.01 3.96 11.34
CA VAL A 84 -15.52 2.59 11.13
C VAL A 84 -16.76 2.29 11.99
N LEU A 85 -16.81 2.76 13.24
CA LEU A 85 -17.92 2.46 14.16
C LEU A 85 -19.10 3.42 14.02
N PHE A 86 -18.81 4.71 13.88
CA PHE A 86 -19.83 5.76 13.92
C PHE A 86 -20.07 6.43 12.57
N GLY A 87 -19.34 6.05 11.52
CA GLY A 87 -19.39 6.74 10.23
C GLY A 87 -18.88 8.18 10.30
N LYS A 88 -18.13 8.55 11.36
CA LYS A 88 -17.64 9.91 11.57
C LYS A 88 -16.34 10.14 10.83
N GLU A 89 -16.40 10.86 9.71
CA GLU A 89 -15.21 11.21 8.96
C GLU A 89 -14.31 12.19 9.75
N PRO A 90 -12.96 12.05 9.64
CA PRO A 90 -12.04 13.02 10.22
C PRO A 90 -12.24 14.41 9.59
N GLN A 91 -12.21 15.46 10.42
CA GLN A 91 -12.26 16.86 9.95
C GLN A 91 -10.93 17.29 9.32
N ASP A 92 -9.82 16.73 9.81
CA ASP A 92 -8.50 16.95 9.26
C ASP A 92 -8.35 16.24 7.89
N LYS A 93 -7.93 16.99 6.88
CA LYS A 93 -7.82 16.49 5.50
C LYS A 93 -6.78 15.39 5.36
N ASP A 94 -5.63 15.52 6.04
CA ASP A 94 -4.58 14.50 6.01
C ASP A 94 -5.10 13.19 6.62
N GLN A 95 -5.75 13.24 7.78
CA GLN A 95 -6.35 12.06 8.41
C GLN A 95 -7.45 11.45 7.56
N LYS A 96 -8.31 12.27 6.92
CA LYS A 96 -9.35 11.77 6.03
C LYS A 96 -8.76 11.00 4.85
N GLU A 97 -7.68 11.49 4.25
CA GLU A 97 -6.98 10.76 3.19
C GLU A 97 -6.35 9.47 3.72
N LEU A 98 -5.65 9.52 4.85
CA LEU A 98 -4.99 8.33 5.43
C LEU A 98 -6.00 7.24 5.82
N VAL A 99 -7.14 7.59 6.42
CA VAL A 99 -8.22 6.64 6.72
C VAL A 99 -8.75 6.00 5.44
N LYS A 100 -9.02 6.80 4.41
CA LYS A 100 -9.51 6.29 3.12
C LYS A 100 -8.51 5.33 2.46
N GLU A 101 -7.23 5.69 2.44
CA GLU A 101 -6.19 4.82 1.88
C GLU A 101 -5.98 3.55 2.72
N PHE A 102 -6.08 3.63 4.04
CA PHE A 102 -6.01 2.47 4.92
C PHE A 102 -7.15 1.49 4.64
N LEU A 103 -8.39 1.97 4.55
CA LEU A 103 -9.56 1.15 4.26
C LEU A 103 -9.47 0.51 2.86
N LYS A 104 -8.99 1.23 1.84
CA LYS A 104 -8.75 0.65 0.50
C LYS A 104 -7.76 -0.53 0.55
N VAL A 105 -6.67 -0.39 1.31
CA VAL A 105 -5.71 -1.49 1.51
C VAL A 105 -6.39 -2.65 2.21
N TYR A 106 -7.22 -2.37 3.21
CA TYR A 106 -7.99 -3.37 3.94
C TYR A 106 -8.94 -4.15 3.02
N ASP A 107 -9.76 -3.44 2.24
CA ASP A 107 -10.69 -4.02 1.28
C ASP A 107 -9.97 -4.88 0.24
N LYS A 108 -8.83 -4.40 -0.26
CA LYS A 108 -8.00 -5.15 -1.22
C LYS A 108 -7.41 -6.42 -0.57
N ASN A 109 -7.00 -6.37 0.68
CA ASN A 109 -6.52 -7.54 1.40
C ASN A 109 -7.64 -8.57 1.64
N ILE A 110 -8.86 -8.11 1.96
CA ILE A 110 -10.05 -8.96 2.04
C ILE A 110 -10.36 -9.60 0.68
N GLU A 111 -10.37 -8.82 -0.41
CA GLU A 111 -10.60 -9.30 -1.78
C GLU A 111 -9.65 -10.46 -2.15
N LYS A 112 -8.38 -10.37 -1.72
CA LYS A 112 -7.37 -11.39 -1.98
C LYS A 112 -7.37 -12.54 -0.96
N GLY A 113 -7.93 -12.33 0.23
CA GLY A 113 -8.00 -13.31 1.31
C GLY A 113 -6.73 -13.46 2.16
N PHE A 114 -5.78 -12.52 2.07
CA PHE A 114 -4.51 -12.53 2.82
C PHE A 114 -3.90 -11.11 2.86
N TYR A 115 -2.76 -10.93 3.54
CA TYR A 115 -2.04 -9.64 3.58
C TYR A 115 -1.35 -9.33 2.24
N TYR A 116 -2.14 -9.09 1.20
CA TYR A 116 -1.67 -8.83 -0.14
C TYR A 116 -0.91 -7.50 -0.25
N LEU A 117 -1.40 -6.44 0.39
CA LEU A 117 -0.73 -5.16 0.53
C LEU A 117 -0.43 -4.95 2.01
N GLU A 118 0.86 -4.86 2.32
CA GLU A 118 1.37 -4.51 3.64
C GLU A 118 2.28 -3.27 3.55
N PRO A 119 1.70 -2.06 3.38
CA PRO A 119 2.45 -0.82 3.48
C PRO A 119 3.05 -0.62 4.87
N PRO A 120 4.09 0.22 5.00
CA PRO A 120 4.64 0.61 6.30
C PRO A 120 3.55 1.05 7.28
N PHE A 121 3.61 0.52 8.51
CA PHE A 121 2.69 0.78 9.62
C PHE A 121 1.28 0.20 9.47
N PHE A 122 0.97 -0.57 8.42
CA PHE A 122 -0.38 -1.10 8.23
C PHE A 122 -0.78 -2.09 9.34
N LYS A 123 0.03 -3.12 9.59
CA LYS A 123 -0.25 -4.16 10.61
C LYS A 123 -0.22 -3.60 12.03
N GLU A 124 0.65 -2.64 12.29
CA GLU A 124 0.73 -1.95 13.58
C GLU A 124 -0.58 -1.19 13.87
N LYS A 125 -1.09 -0.45 12.88
CA LYS A 125 -2.35 0.29 13.00
C LYS A 125 -3.56 -0.63 13.10
N GLU A 126 -3.55 -1.74 12.37
CA GLU A 126 -4.57 -2.79 12.52
C GLU A 126 -4.56 -3.38 13.94
N SER A 127 -3.38 -3.71 14.48
CA SER A 127 -3.26 -4.25 15.83
C SER A 127 -3.72 -3.25 16.90
N GLU A 128 -3.34 -1.97 16.78
CA GLU A 128 -3.83 -0.89 17.65
C GLU A 128 -5.37 -0.81 17.61
N LEU A 129 -5.96 -0.83 16.41
CA LEU A 129 -7.42 -0.78 16.25
C LEU A 129 -8.12 -1.97 16.91
N LEU A 130 -7.58 -3.18 16.74
CA LEU A 130 -8.14 -4.39 17.35
C LEU A 130 -8.04 -4.35 18.89
N LYS A 131 -6.90 -3.92 19.44
CA LYS A 131 -6.71 -3.79 20.90
C LYS A 131 -7.73 -2.84 21.52
N MET A 132 -7.97 -1.69 20.90
CA MET A 132 -8.98 -0.74 21.36
C MET A 132 -10.39 -1.37 21.48
N ARG A 133 -10.72 -2.33 20.60
CA ARG A 133 -12.02 -3.02 20.64
C ARG A 133 -12.10 -4.05 21.75
N PHE A 134 -11.00 -4.75 22.07
CA PHE A 134 -11.00 -5.71 23.17
C PHE A 134 -11.07 -4.98 24.52
N GLU A 135 -10.33 -3.88 24.70
CA GLU A 135 -10.33 -3.12 25.95
C GLU A 135 -11.66 -2.38 26.23
N THR A 136 -12.43 -2.03 25.20
CA THR A 136 -13.75 -1.40 25.36
C THR A 136 -14.85 -2.41 25.70
N ASN A 137 -14.73 -3.66 25.25
CA ASN A 137 -15.70 -4.72 25.56
C ASN A 137 -15.57 -5.25 26.99
N ASP A 138 -14.39 -5.19 27.62
CA ASP A 138 -14.21 -5.61 29.03
C ASP A 138 -14.72 -4.59 30.07
N ARG A 139 -15.11 -3.39 29.64
CA ARG A 139 -15.65 -2.32 30.51
C ARG A 139 -17.15 -2.13 30.39
N SER A 140 -17.85 -3.03 29.69
CA SER A 140 -19.31 -2.96 29.42
C SER A 140 -20.10 -3.91 30.30
#